data_AF-A0A6I0EM43-F1
#
_entry.id   AF-A0A6I0EM43-F1
#
_cell.length_a   1.000
_cell.length_b   1.000
_cell.length_c   1.000
_cell.angle_alpha   90.00
_cell.angle_beta   90.00
_cell.angle_gamma   90.00
#
_symmetry.space_group_name_H-M   'P 1'
#
loop_
_entity.id
_entity.type
_entity.pdbx_description
1 polymer ?
#
loop_
_entity_poly.entity_id
_entity_poly.type
_entity_poly.pdbx_seq_one_letter_code
_entity_poly.pdbx_strand_id
1 'polypeptide(L)'
;MNVIQELEREQISAVTAKRGVPEFGPGDTVKVMVKVIEGDNVRTQAYEGVVIGRSGAGINENFTVRKISYGEGVERVFPIYSPYIAEIEVLRRGKVRRAKLYYLRGRRGKSARIAERSDARARRLNAAWKGFKKQKGEPDDLTQIKGIDADLAARLRQLNCIKLEQIANLSDDDIANIDETLQLGGRIEKDDWVGQAQGLIAEASAAEVPAEEEAKA
;
A
#
# COMPACT_ATOMS: atom_id res chain seq x y z
N MET A 1 -23.64 -14.87 16.29
CA MET A 1 -23.25 -13.82 15.33
C MET A 1 -23.70 -12.48 15.86
N ASN A 2 -22.86 -11.45 15.79
CA ASN A 2 -23.21 -10.11 16.24
C ASN A 2 -23.50 -9.25 15.01
N VAL A 3 -24.78 -9.12 14.66
CA VAL A 3 -25.27 -8.43 13.45
C VAL A 3 -24.71 -7.00 13.33
N ILE A 4 -24.49 -6.31 14.45
CA ILE A 4 -23.91 -4.97 14.46
C ILE A 4 -22.48 -4.98 13.88
N GLN A 5 -21.68 -5.98 14.24
CA GLN A 5 -20.29 -6.09 13.76
C GLN A 5 -20.22 -6.41 12.27
N GLU A 6 -21.22 -7.13 11.74
CA GLU A 6 -21.32 -7.41 10.30
C GLU A 6 -21.63 -6.14 9.52
N LEU A 7 -22.61 -5.36 9.98
CA LEU A 7 -22.95 -4.06 9.39
C LEU A 7 -21.78 -3.07 9.46
N GLU A 8 -21.05 -3.03 10.58
CA GLU A 8 -19.85 -2.19 10.69
C GLU A 8 -18.79 -2.57 9.66
N ARG A 9 -18.54 -3.88 9.45
CA ARG A 9 -17.57 -4.35 8.46
C ARG A 9 -17.98 -4.02 7.04
N GLU A 10 -19.27 -4.16 6.71
CA GLU A 10 -19.81 -3.81 5.39
C GLU A 10 -19.63 -2.32 5.09
N GLN A 11 -19.88 -1.45 6.07
CA GLN A 11 -19.67 -0.01 5.89
C GLN A 11 -18.18 0.34 5.79
N ILE A 12 -17.32 -0.30 6.59
CA ILE A 12 -15.87 -0.12 6.50
C ILE A 12 -15.37 -0.54 5.10
N SER A 13 -15.77 -1.71 4.60
CA SER A 13 -15.35 -2.19 3.29
C SER A 13 -15.83 -1.27 2.16
N ALA A 14 -17.07 -0.78 2.23
CA ALA A 14 -17.61 0.18 1.27
C ALA A 14 -16.82 1.50 1.24
N VAL A 15 -16.32 1.97 2.38
CA VAL A 15 -15.49 3.18 2.46
C VAL A 15 -14.06 2.91 1.99
N THR A 16 -13.44 1.81 2.43
CA THR A 16 -12.07 1.46 2.05
C THR A 16 -11.94 1.14 0.56
N ALA A 17 -12.99 0.59 -0.07
CA ALA A 17 -13.03 0.39 -1.51
C ALA A 17 -13.00 1.70 -2.31
N LYS A 18 -13.55 2.79 -1.75
CA LYS A 18 -13.54 4.12 -2.39
C LYS A 18 -12.24 4.88 -2.15
N ARG A 19 -11.52 4.55 -1.07
CA ARG A 19 -10.32 5.26 -0.65
C ARG A 19 -9.45 4.40 0.26
N GLY A 20 -8.19 4.23 -0.12
CA GLY A 20 -7.19 3.57 0.71
C GLY A 20 -6.98 4.29 2.04
N VAL A 21 -6.85 3.51 3.12
CA VAL A 21 -6.46 4.01 4.44
C VAL A 21 -5.04 3.49 4.71
N PRO A 22 -4.01 4.35 4.60
CA PRO A 22 -2.64 3.89 4.84
C PRO A 22 -2.45 3.49 6.30
N GLU A 23 -1.47 2.61 6.54
CA GLU A 23 -1.06 2.29 7.90
C GLU A 23 -0.29 3.48 8.51
N PHE A 24 -0.80 4.11 9.56
CA PHE A 24 -0.10 5.16 10.32
C PHE A 24 -0.43 5.10 11.81
N GLY A 25 0.41 5.72 12.63
CA GLY A 25 0.24 5.71 14.08
C GLY A 25 0.53 7.04 14.76
N PRO A 26 0.40 7.09 16.10
CA PRO A 26 0.86 8.21 16.89
C PRO A 26 2.32 8.53 16.59
N GLY A 27 2.63 9.81 16.41
CA GLY A 27 3.97 10.30 16.09
C GLY A 27 4.21 10.54 14.60
N ASP A 28 3.41 9.92 13.73
CA ASP A 28 3.50 10.14 12.29
C ASP A 28 2.93 11.53 11.93
N THR A 29 3.55 12.19 10.95
CA THR A 29 3.03 13.40 10.32
C THR A 29 2.17 12.98 9.14
N VAL A 30 0.91 13.39 9.15
CA VAL A 30 -0.06 13.08 8.11
C VAL A 30 -0.61 14.36 7.51
N LYS A 31 -0.95 14.30 6.22
CA LYS A 31 -1.70 15.31 5.50
C LYS A 31 -3.06 14.74 5.16
N VAL A 32 -4.09 15.33 5.75
CA VAL A 32 -5.48 14.90 5.60
C VAL A 32 -6.17 15.85 4.63
N MET A 33 -6.61 15.35 3.49
CA MET A 33 -7.38 16.12 2.50
C MET A 33 -8.86 16.05 2.86
N VAL A 34 -9.43 17.16 3.31
CA VAL A 34 -10.81 17.23 3.82
C VAL A 34 -11.68 18.00 2.84
N LYS A 35 -12.83 17.44 2.49
CA LYS A 35 -13.88 18.12 1.72
C LYS A 35 -14.61 19.09 2.66
N VAL A 36 -14.54 20.37 2.33
CA VAL A 36 -15.26 21.45 3.00
C VAL A 36 -16.36 21.91 2.06
N ILE A 37 -17.60 21.82 2.53
CA ILE A 37 -18.80 22.20 1.78
C ILE A 37 -19.24 23.57 2.30
N GLU A 38 -19.18 24.58 1.44
CA GLU A 38 -19.60 25.95 1.70
C GLU A 38 -20.77 26.28 0.76
N GLY A 39 -21.99 25.97 1.20
CA GLY A 39 -23.19 26.03 0.35
C GLY A 39 -23.11 25.01 -0.78
N ASP A 40 -23.14 25.49 -2.03
CA ASP A 40 -23.06 24.65 -3.23
C ASP A 40 -21.61 24.33 -3.63
N ASN A 41 -20.62 25.02 -3.07
CA ASN A 41 -19.22 24.83 -3.43
C ASN A 41 -18.55 23.78 -2.53
N VAL A 42 -17.94 22.78 -3.16
CA VAL A 42 -17.13 21.77 -2.48
C VAL A 42 -15.66 22.02 -2.80
N ARG A 43 -14.86 22.34 -1.78
CA ARG A 43 -13.40 22.48 -1.92
C ARG A 43 -12.67 21.46 -1.06
N THR A 44 -11.49 21.03 -1.51
CA THR A 44 -10.63 20.13 -0.74
C THR A 44 -9.55 20.95 -0.03
N GLN A 45 -9.51 20.89 1.29
CA GLN A 45 -8.55 21.58 2.12
C GLN A 45 -7.58 20.59 2.77
N ALA A 46 -6.28 20.84 2.63
CA ALA A 46 -5.25 20.07 3.30
C ALA A 46 -5.12 20.46 4.78
N TYR A 47 -5.13 19.46 5.66
CA TYR A 47 -4.80 19.60 7.07
C TYR A 47 -3.58 18.73 7.40
N GLU A 48 -2.42 19.37 7.51
CA GLU A 48 -1.16 18.70 7.84
C GLU A 48 -0.81 18.87 9.32
N GLY A 49 -0.42 17.78 9.97
CA GLY A 49 0.09 17.81 11.33
C GLY A 49 0.50 16.44 11.86
N VAL A 50 0.88 16.41 13.14
CA VAL A 50 1.32 15.21 13.83
C VAL A 50 0.12 14.49 14.44
N VAL A 51 0.02 13.18 14.23
CA VAL A 51 -0.96 12.33 14.92
C VAL A 51 -0.56 12.19 16.38
N ILE A 52 -1.37 12.71 17.30
CA ILE A 52 -1.10 12.63 18.74
C ILE A 52 -1.84 11.50 19.44
N GLY A 53 -2.78 10.84 18.76
CA GLY A 53 -3.49 9.69 19.29
C GLY A 53 -4.49 9.13 18.29
N ARG A 54 -4.78 7.84 18.46
CA ARG A 54 -5.90 7.13 17.84
C ARG A 54 -6.81 6.60 18.94
N SER A 55 -8.10 6.55 18.67
CA SER A 55 -9.11 6.08 19.62
C SER A 55 -10.35 5.57 18.89
N GLY A 56 -11.17 4.81 19.61
CA GLY A 56 -12.34 4.14 19.03
C GLY A 56 -12.01 2.75 18.51
N ALA A 57 -13.03 2.10 17.97
CA ALA A 57 -12.97 0.77 17.37
C ALA A 57 -14.02 0.68 16.26
N GLY A 58 -13.81 -0.24 15.32
CA GLY A 58 -14.71 -0.44 14.18
C GLY A 58 -14.88 0.86 13.39
N ILE A 59 -16.12 1.15 12.97
CA ILE A 59 -16.44 2.33 12.16
C ILE A 59 -16.19 3.65 12.91
N ASN A 60 -16.20 3.62 14.24
CA ASN A 60 -16.03 4.77 15.12
C ASN A 60 -14.56 5.10 15.40
N GLU A 61 -13.62 4.40 14.76
CA GLU A 61 -12.20 4.70 14.90
C GLU A 61 -11.87 6.10 14.36
N ASN A 62 -11.09 6.84 15.14
CA ASN A 62 -10.68 8.20 14.85
C ASN A 62 -9.21 8.44 15.25
N PHE A 63 -8.66 9.51 14.70
CA PHE A 63 -7.31 9.97 15.00
C PHE A 63 -7.29 11.48 15.21
N THR A 64 -6.45 11.94 16.13
CA THR A 64 -6.28 13.36 16.43
C THR A 64 -5.00 13.88 15.81
N VAL A 65 -5.11 14.88 14.95
CA VAL A 65 -3.98 15.55 14.31
C VAL A 65 -3.77 16.91 14.98
N ARG A 66 -2.55 17.16 15.42
CA ARG A 66 -2.12 18.43 16.03
C ARG A 66 -1.18 19.17 15.09
N LYS A 67 -1.44 20.45 14.88
CA LYS A 67 -0.52 21.38 14.20
C LYS A 67 -0.42 22.69 14.95
N ILE A 68 0.67 23.43 14.72
CA ILE A 68 0.77 24.82 15.15
C ILE A 68 0.37 25.68 13.95
N SER A 69 -0.65 26.51 14.10
CA SER A 69 -1.11 27.45 13.08
C SER A 69 -1.06 28.85 13.67
N TYR A 70 -0.31 29.77 13.04
CA TYR A 70 -0.17 31.15 13.50
C TYR A 70 0.24 31.27 14.99
N GLY A 71 1.13 30.38 15.45
CA GLY A 71 1.59 30.35 16.85
C GLY A 71 0.67 29.61 17.83
N GLU A 72 -0.55 29.26 17.42
CA GLU A 72 -1.52 28.57 18.25
C GLU A 72 -1.63 27.07 17.94
N GLY A 73 -1.83 26.27 18.98
CA GLY A 73 -1.97 24.82 18.85
C GLY A 73 -3.38 24.45 18.43
N VAL A 74 -3.54 24.00 17.18
CA VAL A 74 -4.83 23.54 16.65
C VAL A 74 -4.82 22.02 16.63
N GLU A 75 -5.87 21.41 17.18
CA GLU A 75 -6.11 19.97 17.12
C GLU A 75 -7.42 19.70 16.38
N ARG A 76 -7.42 18.71 15.51
CA ARG A 76 -8.63 18.24 14.84
C ARG A 76 -8.74 16.73 14.94
N VAL A 77 -9.92 16.25 15.31
CA VAL A 77 -10.24 14.82 15.37
C VAL A 77 -10.90 14.44 14.06
N PHE A 78 -10.38 13.38 13.43
CA PHE A 78 -10.87 12.86 12.16
C PHE A 78 -11.33 11.41 12.36
N PRO A 79 -12.60 11.08 12.06
CA PRO A 79 -13.03 9.70 11.93
C PRO A 79 -12.36 9.07 10.70
N ILE A 80 -11.75 7.91 10.85
CA ILE A 80 -10.98 7.25 9.77
C ILE A 80 -11.85 7.00 8.55
N TYR A 81 -13.09 6.54 8.77
CA TYR A 81 -14.03 6.14 7.72
C TYR A 81 -15.00 7.25 7.31
N SER A 82 -14.71 8.51 7.63
CA SER A 82 -15.59 9.63 7.26
C SER A 82 -15.59 9.87 5.73
N PRO A 83 -16.77 10.04 5.09
CA PRO A 83 -16.87 10.32 3.66
C PRO A 83 -16.35 11.71 3.27
N TYR A 84 -16.20 12.60 4.26
CA TYR A 84 -15.66 13.94 4.05
C TYR A 84 -14.14 13.95 3.90
N ILE A 85 -13.44 12.84 4.17
CA ILE A 85 -12.00 12.78 3.95
C ILE A 85 -11.73 12.22 2.56
N ALA A 86 -11.12 13.03 1.71
CA ALA A 86 -10.78 12.66 0.33
C ALA A 86 -9.55 11.75 0.27
N GLU A 87 -8.52 12.02 1.09
CA GLU A 87 -7.24 11.30 1.07
C GLU A 87 -6.52 11.47 2.42
N ILE A 88 -5.75 10.46 2.81
CA ILE A 88 -4.81 10.55 3.93
C ILE A 88 -3.44 10.17 3.38
N GLU A 89 -2.51 11.11 3.44
CA GLU A 89 -1.13 10.93 3.01
C GLU A 89 -0.20 10.91 4.23
N VAL A 90 0.67 9.89 4.33
CA VAL A 90 1.67 9.82 5.40
C VAL A 90 2.96 10.46 4.92
N LEU A 91 3.24 11.68 5.39
CA LEU A 91 4.41 12.44 4.96
C LEU A 91 5.69 11.97 5.65
N ARG A 92 5.61 11.65 6.95
CA ARG A 92 6.78 11.29 7.75
C ARG A 92 6.38 10.39 8.90
N ARG A 93 7.18 9.35 9.14
CA ARG A 93 6.94 8.45 10.28
C ARG A 93 7.77 8.84 11.50
N GLY A 94 7.11 8.98 12.65
CA GLY A 94 7.73 9.45 13.88
C GLY A 94 8.08 8.32 14.85
N LYS A 95 9.27 8.39 15.45
CA LYS A 95 9.68 7.46 16.50
C LYS A 95 9.18 7.95 17.86
N VAL A 96 8.14 7.32 18.37
CA VAL A 96 7.57 7.59 19.70
C VAL A 96 7.33 6.30 20.47
N ARG A 97 7.25 6.41 21.80
CA ARG A 97 6.99 5.27 22.69
C ARG A 97 5.57 5.23 23.25
N ARG A 98 4.90 6.39 23.35
CA ARG A 98 3.55 6.49 23.93
C ARG A 98 2.49 6.42 22.83
N ALA A 99 1.39 5.71 23.09
CA ALA A 99 0.24 5.66 22.19
C ALA A 99 -0.54 6.99 22.12
N LYS A 100 -0.44 7.83 23.17
CA LYS A 100 -1.04 9.16 23.23
C LYS A 100 0.02 10.20 23.59
N LEU A 101 0.23 11.16 22.69
CA LEU A 101 1.26 12.20 22.75
C LEU A 101 0.73 13.52 23.30
N TYR A 102 -0.24 13.49 24.22
CA TYR A 102 -0.83 14.70 24.80
C TYR A 102 0.18 15.61 25.51
N TYR A 103 1.34 15.06 25.91
CA TYR A 103 2.45 15.85 26.43
C TYR A 103 2.98 16.90 25.44
N LEU A 104 2.74 16.74 24.14
CA LEU A 104 3.11 17.72 23.12
C LEU A 104 2.28 19.01 23.20
N ARG A 105 1.17 19.02 23.93
CA ARG A 105 0.37 20.24 24.18
C ARG A 105 1.15 21.29 24.96
N GLY A 106 1.97 20.85 25.91
CA GLY A 106 2.83 21.73 26.72
C GLY A 106 4.24 21.94 26.16
N ARG A 107 4.56 21.40 24.97
CA ARG A 107 5.90 21.51 24.36
C ARG A 107 5.88 22.41 23.14
N ARG A 108 6.96 23.17 22.94
CA ARG A 108 7.14 24.07 21.79
C ARG A 108 8.56 23.99 21.23
N GLY A 109 8.70 24.37 19.95
CA GLY A 109 9.99 24.40 19.25
C GLY A 109 10.73 23.06 19.28
N LYS A 110 12.02 23.10 19.63
CA LYS A 110 12.90 21.91 19.66
C LYS A 110 12.37 20.79 20.56
N SER A 111 11.72 21.13 21.68
CA SER A 111 11.20 20.14 22.64
C SER A 111 10.01 19.32 22.12
N ALA A 112 9.28 19.86 21.14
CA ALA A 112 8.15 19.20 20.48
C ALA A 112 8.56 18.37 19.26
N ARG A 113 9.83 18.44 18.84
CA ARG A 113 10.33 17.72 17.66
C ARG A 113 10.36 16.22 17.93
N ILE A 114 9.75 15.45 17.03
CA ILE A 114 9.78 13.99 17.05
C ILE A 114 10.88 13.51 16.09
N ALA A 115 11.73 12.61 16.58
CA ALA A 115 12.75 11.94 15.78
C ALA A 115 12.10 11.06 14.71
N GLU A 116 12.76 10.90 13.57
CA GLU A 116 12.23 10.07 12.50
C GLU A 116 12.37 8.59 12.83
N ARG A 117 11.40 7.79 12.40
CA ARG A 117 11.43 6.35 12.52
C ARG A 117 12.20 5.76 11.35
N SER A 118 13.32 5.08 11.64
CA SER A 118 14.23 4.52 10.63
C SER A 118 14.35 3.00 10.68
N ASP A 119 13.44 2.32 11.38
CA ASP A 119 13.43 0.86 11.46
C ASP A 119 13.01 0.21 10.12
N ALA A 120 13.31 -1.09 9.98
CA ALA A 120 13.02 -1.84 8.75
C ALA A 120 11.53 -1.75 8.35
N ARG A 121 10.62 -1.74 9.33
CA ARG A 121 9.18 -1.55 9.09
C ARG A 121 8.88 -0.17 8.49
N ALA A 122 9.41 0.92 9.06
CA ALA A 122 9.21 2.25 8.51
C ALA A 122 9.80 2.37 7.10
N ARG A 123 10.97 1.77 6.84
CA ARG A 123 11.55 1.72 5.49
C ARG A 123 10.64 0.99 4.49
N ARG A 124 10.07 -0.15 4.87
CA ARG A 124 9.12 -0.89 4.04
C ARG A 124 7.86 -0.07 3.74
N LEU A 125 7.26 0.52 4.76
CA LEU A 125 6.02 1.31 4.62
C LEU A 125 6.22 2.66 3.91
N ASN A 126 7.44 3.20 3.90
CA ASN A 126 7.79 4.44 3.19
C ASN A 126 8.32 4.16 1.77
N ALA A 127 8.79 2.95 1.51
CA ALA A 127 9.17 2.54 0.18
C ALA A 127 7.87 2.30 -0.60
N ALA A 128 7.50 3.24 -1.49
CA ALA A 128 6.70 2.87 -2.64
C ALA A 128 7.42 1.68 -3.31
N TRP A 129 6.73 0.56 -3.52
CA TRP A 129 7.33 -0.59 -4.16
C TRP A 129 7.82 -0.17 -5.55
N LYS A 130 9.14 -0.24 -5.77
CA LYS A 130 9.80 0.25 -7.00
C LYS A 130 10.00 -0.87 -8.02
N GLY A 131 9.28 -1.98 -7.86
CA GLY A 131 9.51 -3.21 -8.58
C GLY A 131 10.59 -4.10 -7.95
N PHE A 132 10.89 -5.19 -8.66
CA PHE A 132 11.89 -6.18 -8.29
C PHE A 132 13.32 -5.66 -8.41
N LYS A 133 14.28 -6.37 -7.81
CA LYS A 133 15.70 -6.15 -8.09
C LYS A 133 15.97 -6.41 -9.57
N LYS A 134 16.75 -5.53 -10.20
CA LYS A 134 17.14 -5.64 -11.61
C LYS A 134 17.86 -6.97 -11.87
N GLN A 135 17.29 -7.81 -12.73
CA GLN A 135 17.85 -9.10 -13.13
C GLN A 135 18.81 -8.94 -14.32
N LYS A 136 19.74 -9.89 -14.46
CA LYS A 136 20.66 -10.01 -15.61
C LYS A 136 20.10 -11.02 -16.61
N GLY A 137 20.07 -10.65 -17.89
CA GLY A 137 19.60 -11.51 -18.98
C GLY A 137 18.68 -10.79 -19.95
N GLU A 138 18.31 -11.47 -21.03
CA GLU A 138 17.26 -11.03 -21.94
C GLU A 138 15.89 -11.24 -21.30
N PRO A 139 14.90 -10.35 -21.55
CA PRO A 139 13.54 -10.55 -21.07
C PRO A 139 12.87 -11.74 -21.74
N ASP A 140 12.23 -12.59 -20.96
CA ASP A 140 11.37 -13.66 -21.47
C ASP A 140 10.10 -13.04 -22.09
N ASP A 141 9.44 -13.79 -22.98
CA ASP A 141 8.17 -13.38 -23.56
C ASP A 141 7.00 -13.66 -22.61
N LEU A 142 6.73 -12.68 -21.75
CA LEU A 142 5.65 -12.75 -20.76
C LEU A 142 4.23 -12.77 -21.38
N THR A 143 4.09 -12.49 -22.68
CA THR A 143 2.78 -12.49 -23.37
C THR A 143 2.20 -13.90 -23.53
N GLN A 144 3.01 -14.94 -23.29
CA GLN A 144 2.55 -16.33 -23.25
C GLN A 144 1.63 -16.63 -22.06
N ILE A 145 1.64 -15.79 -21.02
CA ILE A 145 0.75 -15.91 -19.88
C ILE A 145 -0.58 -15.22 -20.19
N LYS A 146 -1.69 -15.96 -19.99
CA LYS A 146 -3.04 -15.44 -20.18
C LYS A 146 -3.29 -14.18 -19.33
N GLY A 147 -3.79 -13.14 -19.98
CA GLY A 147 -4.11 -11.85 -19.34
C GLY A 147 -2.96 -10.85 -19.32
N ILE A 148 -1.79 -11.22 -19.84
CA ILE A 148 -0.67 -10.31 -20.10
C ILE A 148 -0.67 -9.91 -21.58
N ASP A 149 -1.11 -8.68 -21.87
CA ASP A 149 -0.93 -8.08 -23.18
C ASP A 149 0.45 -7.40 -23.32
N ALA A 150 0.78 -6.91 -24.52
CA ALA A 150 2.08 -6.29 -24.79
C ALA A 150 2.32 -5.01 -23.94
N ASP A 151 1.27 -4.26 -23.62
CA ASP A 151 1.37 -3.07 -22.76
C ASP A 151 1.65 -3.46 -21.31
N LEU A 152 0.93 -4.46 -20.80
CA LEU A 152 1.14 -4.98 -19.46
C LEU A 152 2.52 -5.62 -19.30
N ALA A 153 3.00 -6.33 -20.32
CA ALA A 153 4.37 -6.84 -20.35
C ALA A 153 5.41 -5.71 -20.30
N ALA A 154 5.18 -4.60 -21.03
CA ALA A 154 6.05 -3.43 -20.95
C ALA A 154 6.03 -2.77 -19.54
N ARG A 155 4.87 -2.70 -18.89
CA ARG A 155 4.73 -2.18 -17.52
C ARG A 155 5.38 -3.09 -16.48
N LEU A 156 5.28 -4.41 -16.63
CA LEU A 156 6.01 -5.38 -15.79
C LEU A 156 7.54 -5.24 -15.95
N ARG A 157 8.01 -4.98 -17.17
CA ARG A 157 9.44 -4.71 -17.42
C ARG A 157 9.93 -3.44 -16.73
N GLN A 158 9.10 -2.39 -16.64
CA GLN A 158 9.44 -1.18 -15.86
C GLN A 158 9.59 -1.47 -14.36
N LEU A 159 8.93 -2.51 -13.86
CA LEU A 159 9.05 -3.01 -12.49
C LEU A 159 10.17 -4.07 -12.34
N ASN A 160 11.04 -4.22 -13.34
CA ASN A 160 12.10 -5.24 -13.40
C ASN A 160 11.58 -6.69 -13.27
N CYS A 161 10.31 -6.95 -13.58
CA CYS A 161 9.79 -8.30 -13.79
C CYS A 161 9.95 -8.63 -15.27
N ILE A 162 11.01 -9.36 -15.59
CA ILE A 162 11.41 -9.64 -16.97
C ILE A 162 11.50 -11.13 -17.29
N LYS A 163 11.54 -12.00 -16.29
CA LYS A 163 11.63 -13.46 -16.48
C LYS A 163 10.38 -14.20 -16.02
N LEU A 164 10.09 -15.34 -16.65
CA LEU A 164 9.03 -16.26 -16.21
C LEU A 164 9.31 -16.81 -14.81
N GLU A 165 10.58 -17.05 -14.47
CA GLU A 165 10.99 -17.52 -13.14
C GLU A 165 10.59 -16.56 -12.01
N GLN A 166 10.56 -15.25 -12.29
CA GLN A 166 10.11 -14.26 -11.31
C GLN A 166 8.60 -14.37 -11.06
N ILE A 167 7.82 -14.63 -12.12
CA ILE A 167 6.36 -14.80 -12.02
C ILE A 167 6.02 -16.13 -11.34
N ALA A 168 6.77 -17.19 -11.65
CA ALA A 168 6.60 -18.52 -11.07
C ALA A 168 6.87 -18.59 -9.55
N ASN A 169 7.62 -17.63 -9.02
CA ASN A 169 8.04 -17.57 -7.61
C ASN A 169 7.51 -16.31 -6.90
N LEU A 170 6.42 -15.71 -7.37
CA LEU A 170 5.81 -14.57 -6.68
C LEU A 170 5.29 -14.99 -5.31
N SER A 171 5.68 -14.24 -4.27
CA SER A 171 5.05 -14.35 -2.96
C SER A 171 3.72 -13.61 -2.90
N ASP A 172 2.86 -13.91 -1.92
CA ASP A 172 1.60 -13.19 -1.68
C ASP A 172 1.82 -11.67 -1.58
N ASP A 173 2.92 -11.25 -0.94
CA ASP A 173 3.33 -9.85 -0.85
C ASP A 173 3.71 -9.28 -2.23
N ASP A 174 4.41 -10.04 -3.08
CA ASP A 174 4.78 -9.60 -4.43
C ASP A 174 3.54 -9.47 -5.34
N ILE A 175 2.60 -10.42 -5.26
CA ILE A 175 1.33 -10.38 -5.99
C ILE A 175 0.56 -9.12 -5.62
N ALA A 176 0.38 -8.84 -4.32
CA ALA A 176 -0.32 -7.66 -3.84
C ALA A 176 0.34 -6.36 -4.34
N ASN A 177 1.68 -6.29 -4.28
CA ASN A 177 2.42 -5.13 -4.74
C ASN A 177 2.27 -4.90 -6.27
N ILE A 178 2.37 -5.95 -7.09
CA ILE A 178 2.15 -5.84 -8.54
C ILE A 178 0.71 -5.43 -8.83
N ASP A 179 -0.27 -6.08 -8.20
CA ASP A 179 -1.69 -5.85 -8.45
C ASP A 179 -2.09 -4.41 -8.12
N GLU A 180 -1.62 -3.88 -6.99
CA GLU A 180 -1.86 -2.50 -6.57
C GLU A 180 -1.15 -1.49 -7.51
N THR A 181 0.12 -1.76 -7.83
CA THR A 181 0.94 -0.84 -8.64
C THR A 181 0.48 -0.77 -10.10
N LEU A 182 0.05 -1.90 -10.65
CA LEU A 182 -0.43 -1.99 -12.02
C LEU A 182 -1.96 -1.85 -12.14
N GLN A 183 -2.67 -1.75 -11.02
CA GLN A 183 -4.13 -1.63 -10.90
C GLN A 183 -4.86 -2.80 -11.58
N LEU A 184 -4.44 -4.03 -11.28
CA LEU A 184 -4.89 -5.24 -11.99
C LEU A 184 -6.18 -5.86 -11.41
N GLY A 185 -6.61 -5.47 -10.21
CA GLY A 185 -7.91 -5.86 -9.65
C GLY A 185 -8.01 -7.37 -9.35
N GLY A 186 -6.92 -7.95 -8.87
CA GLY A 186 -6.75 -9.37 -8.56
C GLY A 186 -6.60 -10.25 -9.79
N ARG A 187 -6.21 -9.69 -10.96
CA ARG A 187 -6.09 -10.48 -12.20
C ARG A 187 -5.02 -11.57 -12.10
N ILE A 188 -3.92 -11.29 -11.40
CA ILE A 188 -2.78 -12.21 -11.24
C ILE A 188 -3.23 -13.56 -10.68
N GLU A 189 -4.08 -13.55 -9.65
CA GLU A 189 -4.63 -14.76 -9.03
C GLU A 189 -5.75 -15.38 -9.86
N LYS A 190 -6.66 -14.56 -10.41
CA LYS A 190 -7.80 -15.05 -11.21
C LYS A 190 -7.36 -15.78 -12.48
N ASP A 191 -6.32 -15.28 -13.14
CA ASP A 191 -5.76 -15.88 -14.33
C ASP A 191 -4.65 -16.89 -13.99
N ASP A 192 -4.32 -17.13 -12.72
CA ASP A 192 -3.27 -18.06 -12.29
C ASP A 192 -1.93 -17.88 -13.02
N TRP A 193 -1.37 -16.67 -12.93
CA TRP A 193 -0.10 -16.35 -13.58
C TRP A 193 1.07 -17.20 -13.07
N VAL A 194 1.06 -17.53 -11.77
CA VAL A 194 2.11 -18.31 -11.12
C VAL A 194 2.13 -19.74 -11.67
N GLY A 195 0.97 -20.40 -11.75
CA GLY A 195 0.86 -21.75 -12.31
C GLY A 195 1.24 -21.81 -13.79
N GLN A 196 0.80 -20.83 -14.59
CA GLN A 196 1.15 -20.75 -16.01
C GLN A 196 2.65 -20.54 -16.23
N ALA A 197 3.29 -19.66 -15.45
CA ALA A 197 4.73 -19.45 -15.55
C ALA A 197 5.52 -20.71 -15.19
N GLN A 198 5.10 -21.45 -14.14
CA GLN A 198 5.71 -22.74 -13.78
C GLN A 198 5.57 -23.78 -14.91
N GLY A 199 4.40 -23.83 -15.56
CA GLY A 199 4.17 -24.72 -16.71
C GLY A 199 5.08 -24.41 -17.90
N LEU A 200 5.21 -23.14 -18.27
CA LEU A 200 6.08 -22.71 -19.38
C LEU A 200 7.57 -22.99 -19.10
N ILE A 201 8.02 -22.82 -17.85
CA ILE A 201 9.38 -23.19 -17.45
C ILE A 201 9.60 -24.70 -17.54
N ALA A 202 8.63 -25.50 -17.10
CA ALA A 202 8.69 -26.95 -17.17
C ALA A 202 8.76 -27.44 -18.64
N GLU A 203 7.93 -26.88 -19.52
CA GLU A 203 7.95 -27.18 -20.96
C GLU A 203 9.30 -26.81 -21.62
N ALA A 204 9.84 -25.63 -21.31
CA ALA A 204 11.15 -25.21 -21.81
C ALA A 204 12.28 -26.15 -21.34
N SER A 205 12.24 -26.56 -20.07
CA SER A 205 13.24 -27.48 -19.51
C SER A 205 13.12 -28.92 -20.07
N ALA A 206 11.90 -29.37 -20.41
CA ALA A 206 11.67 -30.67 -21.04
C ALA A 206 12.14 -30.70 -22.50
N ALA A 207 12.09 -29.57 -23.20
CA ALA A 207 12.61 -29.43 -24.56
C ALA A 207 14.15 -29.43 -24.63
N GLU A 208 14.84 -29.08 -23.54
CA GLU A 208 16.31 -29.08 -23.46
C GLU A 208 16.92 -30.43 -23.06
N VAL A 209 16.11 -31.43 -22.65
CA VAL A 209 16.63 -32.79 -22.36
C VAL A 209 17.00 -33.46 -23.69
N PRO A 210 18.30 -33.74 -23.95
CA PRO A 210 18.70 -34.41 -25.19
C PRO A 210 18.05 -35.79 -25.26
N ALA A 211 17.46 -36.11 -26.40
CA ALA A 211 17.05 -37.48 -26.75
C ALA A 211 18.30 -38.36 -26.91
N GLU A 212 19.01 -38.68 -25.83
CA GLU A 212 19.99 -39.77 -25.78
C GLU A 212 19.30 -41.05 -25.33
N GLU A 213 18.39 -41.60 -26.15
CA GLU A 213 18.01 -43.02 -26.01
C GLU A 213 17.38 -43.62 -27.27
N GLU A 214 18.04 -43.46 -28.43
CA GLU A 214 17.88 -44.41 -29.56
C GLU A 214 19.24 -44.69 -30.22
N ALA A 215 20.18 -45.21 -29.45
CA ALA A 215 21.34 -45.90 -30.01
C ALA A 215 21.96 -46.86 -28.99
N LYS A 216 21.38 -48.05 -28.82
CA LYS A 216 22.15 -49.29 -28.60
C LYS A 216 21.29 -50.56 -28.64
N ALA A 217 21.77 -51.46 -29.50
CA ALA A 217 21.48 -52.89 -29.69
C ALA A 217 20.23 -53.25 -30.50
#